data_AF-D3AZE8-F1
#
_entry.id   AF-D3AZE8-F1
#
_cell.length_a   1.000
_cell.length_b   1.000
_cell.length_c   1.000
_cell.angle_alpha   90.00
_cell.angle_beta   90.00
_cell.angle_gamma   90.00
#
_symmetry.space_group_name_H-M   'P 1'
#
loop_
_entity.id
_entity.type
_entity.pdbx_description
1 polymer ?
#
loop_
_entity_poly.entity_id
_entity_poly.type
_entity_poly.pdbx_seq_one_letter_code
_entity_poly.pdbx_strand_id
1 'polypeptide(L)'
;MNTNNNNDNNNFVNIPHIILRYIINYLDNIDRLCFSLTCKRWFHERNRYFIFNPDDLVHQSLEYTYPSFKLNSYRDIIHRSLELKTICRLNIRAYLTPIGYSNFDYVIHKDSLVDYKIPLSCRSLTLPDDLEESDLEHLRKTLVDSSITEIENYQVSKRGPLSSKITSICYKGTKMLPSNVLHGLTRLELVYFNRPLEPGTLPSTLQYLKFKSFNQPLSPGCLPEGLIDITFGHAFQHPIESGVLPNSLKSLTGSRTYSEQVIQKGALPPNLETLKFARLEPISNLEIPASLVTLEGIPIAWLPLIKDLKNLRNLSIAGFDGDRLKPGDIPEGVVNLKLSRAKVMANENMPNIIPYSVKYLHLDDCDYAFPVDLAYDFEEVKISGSTTINHQLSYVKINKLDLQDSKLVFNQQNIPERTNSIVFSSNVTDNFRYSNPANELMIKEIDKGYFCIFGKTRSNLVSGFFHESQSRYLFESVDTNFYKS
;
A
#
# COMPACT_ATOMS: atom_id res chain seq x y z
N MET A 1 -31.28 18.15 45.64
CA MET A 1 -30.69 18.00 44.29
C MET A 1 -29.24 18.43 44.37
N ASN A 2 -28.33 17.50 44.61
CA ASN A 2 -26.90 17.80 44.74
C ASN A 2 -26.12 16.62 44.13
N THR A 3 -25.88 16.66 42.82
CA THR A 3 -25.03 15.69 42.12
C THR A 3 -23.66 16.33 41.89
N ASN A 4 -22.86 16.38 42.96
CA ASN A 4 -21.42 16.60 42.84
C ASN A 4 -20.77 15.35 42.23
N ASN A 5 -20.74 15.28 40.89
CA ASN A 5 -19.81 14.40 40.18
C ASN A 5 -18.41 15.05 40.18
N ASN A 6 -17.77 15.13 41.34
CA ASN A 6 -16.36 15.50 41.42
C ASN A 6 -15.52 14.29 41.00
N ASN A 7 -15.15 14.24 39.72
CA ASN A 7 -14.19 13.29 39.18
C ASN A 7 -12.73 13.59 39.59
N ASP A 8 -12.50 14.49 40.55
CA ASP A 8 -11.18 14.94 40.99
C ASP A 8 -10.30 13.82 41.55
N ASN A 9 -10.87 12.68 41.95
CA ASN A 9 -10.13 11.49 42.40
C ASN A 9 -10.14 10.33 41.39
N ASN A 10 -10.70 10.51 40.21
CA ASN A 10 -10.73 9.46 39.20
C ASN A 10 -9.38 9.38 38.48
N ASN A 11 -8.59 8.35 38.81
CA ASN A 11 -7.26 8.11 38.24
C ASN A 11 -7.23 8.13 36.71
N PHE A 12 -8.32 7.70 36.07
CA PHE A 12 -8.44 7.71 34.61
C PHE A 12 -8.65 9.13 34.08
N VAL A 13 -9.57 9.91 34.66
CA VAL A 13 -9.79 11.31 34.24
C VAL A 13 -8.55 12.17 34.51
N ASN A 14 -7.74 11.79 35.51
CA ASN A 14 -6.58 12.53 35.95
C ASN A 14 -5.24 12.15 35.31
N ILE A 15 -5.27 11.38 34.22
CA ILE A 15 -4.06 11.02 33.48
C ILE A 15 -3.28 12.29 33.06
N PRO A 16 -1.95 12.35 33.30
CA PRO A 16 -1.10 13.46 32.85
C PRO A 16 -1.17 13.71 31.34
N HIS A 17 -1.10 14.96 30.91
CA HIS A 17 -1.15 15.35 29.49
C HIS A 17 -0.10 14.68 28.61
N ILE A 18 1.08 14.37 29.15
CA ILE A 18 2.13 13.67 28.40
C ILE A 18 1.69 12.23 28.04
N ILE A 19 0.99 11.56 28.96
CA ILE A 19 0.44 10.23 28.74
C ILE A 19 -0.76 10.32 27.81
N LEU A 20 -1.64 11.30 27.99
CA LEU A 20 -2.76 11.54 27.06
C LEU A 20 -2.24 11.77 25.63
N ARG A 21 -1.18 12.57 25.46
CA ARG A 21 -0.54 12.81 24.16
C ARG A 21 0.05 11.53 23.57
N TYR A 22 0.65 10.68 24.40
CA TYR A 22 1.15 9.38 23.96
C TYR A 22 0.03 8.46 23.50
N ILE A 23 -1.08 8.37 24.25
CA ILE A 23 -2.25 7.55 23.93
C ILE A 23 -2.86 7.99 22.59
N ILE A 24 -3.15 9.28 22.43
CA ILE A 24 -3.82 9.76 21.21
C ILE A 24 -2.97 9.56 19.94
N ASN A 25 -1.65 9.45 20.05
CA ASN A 25 -0.77 9.23 18.89
C ASN A 25 -0.98 7.85 18.26
N TYR A 26 -1.59 6.90 18.99
CA TYR A 26 -1.98 5.59 18.47
C TYR A 26 -3.39 5.56 17.87
N LEU A 27 -4.14 6.67 17.96
CA LEU A 27 -5.51 6.78 17.46
C LEU A 27 -5.54 7.54 16.14
N ASP A 28 -6.51 7.21 15.28
CA ASP A 28 -6.83 8.01 14.09
C ASP A 28 -7.49 9.34 14.48
N ASN A 29 -7.62 10.26 13.51
CA ASN A 29 -8.16 11.60 13.80
C ASN A 29 -9.60 11.63 14.34
N ILE A 30 -10.44 10.68 13.94
CA ILE A 30 -11.82 10.58 14.41
C ILE A 30 -11.83 10.08 15.85
N ASP A 31 -11.06 9.03 16.13
CA ASP A 31 -10.93 8.44 17.47
C ASP A 31 -10.28 9.41 18.45
N ARG A 32 -9.29 10.20 18.03
CA ARG A 32 -8.74 11.31 18.84
C ARG A 32 -9.86 12.25 19.26
N LEU A 33 -10.66 12.71 18.29
CA LEU A 33 -11.75 13.66 18.53
C LEU A 33 -12.77 13.08 19.52
N CYS A 34 -13.23 11.84 19.28
CA CYS A 34 -14.08 11.10 20.20
C CYS A 34 -13.45 11.02 21.60
N PHE A 35 -12.16 10.66 21.69
CA PHE A 35 -11.41 10.58 22.94
C PHE A 35 -11.45 11.89 23.73
N SER A 36 -11.22 13.03 23.07
CA SER A 36 -11.29 14.35 23.72
C SER A 36 -12.69 14.77 24.16
N LEU A 37 -13.75 14.18 23.59
CA LEU A 37 -15.14 14.44 23.95
C LEU A 37 -15.66 13.52 25.06
N THR A 38 -14.93 12.46 25.42
CA THR A 38 -15.38 11.49 26.44
C THR A 38 -15.56 12.07 27.84
N CYS A 39 -14.78 13.09 28.23
CA CYS A 39 -14.96 13.75 29.52
C CYS A 39 -14.67 15.26 29.49
N LYS A 40 -15.31 16.00 30.41
CA LYS A 40 -15.24 17.47 30.48
C LYS A 40 -13.81 17.98 30.63
N ARG A 41 -13.00 17.38 31.51
CA ARG A 41 -11.61 17.80 31.74
C ARG A 41 -10.79 17.68 30.45
N TRP A 42 -10.83 16.51 29.81
CA TRP A 42 -10.10 16.27 28.57
C TRP A 42 -10.57 17.18 27.44
N PHE A 43 -11.87 17.47 27.35
CA PHE A 43 -12.38 18.46 26.40
C PHE A 43 -11.82 19.86 26.68
N HIS A 44 -11.89 20.35 27.93
CA HIS A 44 -11.42 21.70 28.26
C HIS A 44 -9.89 21.85 28.12
N GLU A 45 -9.13 20.81 28.44
CA GLU A 45 -7.66 20.82 28.38
C GLU A 45 -7.10 20.32 27.04
N ARG A 46 -7.96 20.03 26.04
CA ARG A 46 -7.57 19.48 24.72
C ARG A 46 -6.39 20.18 24.08
N ASN A 47 -6.28 21.50 24.20
CA ASN A 47 -5.18 22.28 23.61
C ASN A 47 -3.78 21.91 24.12
N ARG A 48 -3.67 21.21 25.26
CA ARG A 48 -2.41 20.82 25.91
C ARG A 48 -1.88 19.45 25.48
N TYR A 49 -2.75 18.58 24.97
CA TYR A 49 -2.37 17.21 24.63
C TYR A 49 -2.84 16.81 23.22
N PHE A 50 -3.93 17.36 22.72
CA PHE A 50 -4.56 17.00 21.46
C PHE A 50 -3.89 17.67 20.26
N ILE A 51 -3.55 16.86 19.27
CA ILE A 51 -3.23 17.34 17.92
C ILE A 51 -3.78 16.33 16.91
N PHE A 52 -4.26 16.82 15.77
CA PHE A 52 -4.62 15.93 14.67
C PHE A 52 -3.33 15.36 14.06
N ASN A 53 -3.40 14.12 13.60
CA ASN A 53 -2.43 13.59 12.66
C ASN A 53 -2.47 14.48 11.41
N PRO A 54 -1.38 15.20 11.11
CA PRO A 54 -1.38 16.15 10.01
C PRO A 54 -1.59 15.43 8.68
N ASP A 55 -1.02 14.24 8.49
CA ASP A 55 -1.04 13.52 7.20
C ASP A 55 -2.47 13.20 6.72
N ASP A 56 -3.41 13.04 7.66
CA ASP A 56 -4.83 12.79 7.38
C ASP A 56 -5.65 14.07 7.17
N LEU A 57 -5.04 15.26 7.32
CA LEU A 57 -5.67 16.55 7.09
C LEU A 57 -5.31 17.12 5.72
N VAL A 58 -6.28 17.65 4.99
CA VAL A 58 -6.05 18.38 3.73
C VAL A 58 -5.96 19.88 4.04
N HIS A 59 -4.91 20.57 3.56
CA HIS A 59 -4.62 22.00 3.84
C HIS A 59 -5.50 22.99 3.07
N GLN A 60 -6.45 22.49 2.28
CA GLN A 60 -7.47 23.35 1.71
C GLN A 60 -8.22 24.05 2.86
N SER A 61 -8.52 25.32 2.68
CA SER A 61 -9.23 26.14 3.68
C SER A 61 -10.40 25.36 4.27
N LEU A 62 -10.42 25.22 5.61
CA LEU A 62 -11.43 24.49 6.38
C LEU A 62 -12.87 24.76 5.92
N GLU A 63 -13.12 25.99 5.47
CA GLU A 63 -14.40 26.47 4.95
C GLU A 63 -14.83 25.80 3.63
N TYR A 64 -13.88 25.45 2.77
CA TYR A 64 -14.12 24.80 1.48
C TYR A 64 -14.06 23.27 1.56
N THR A 65 -13.16 22.72 2.36
CA THR A 65 -12.93 21.26 2.44
C THR A 65 -13.91 20.57 3.36
N TYR A 66 -14.30 21.24 4.45
CA TYR A 66 -15.24 20.71 5.42
C TYR A 66 -16.30 21.75 5.79
N PRO A 67 -17.15 22.19 4.82
CA PRO A 67 -18.27 23.09 5.13
C PRO A 67 -19.23 22.50 6.19
N SER A 68 -19.21 21.18 6.35
CA SER A 68 -19.92 20.40 7.37
C SER A 68 -19.20 20.29 8.72
N PHE A 69 -17.93 20.68 8.85
CA PHE A 69 -17.21 20.63 10.14
C PHE A 69 -17.67 21.78 11.04
N LYS A 70 -18.59 21.47 11.96
CA LYS A 70 -19.23 22.45 12.86
C LYS A 70 -18.51 22.62 14.21
N LEU A 71 -17.45 21.85 14.48
CA LEU A 71 -16.77 21.86 15.77
C LEU A 71 -15.77 23.02 15.89
N ASN A 72 -16.31 24.22 16.11
CA ASN A 72 -15.53 25.47 16.25
C ASN A 72 -14.42 25.38 17.30
N SER A 73 -14.65 24.62 18.37
CA SER A 73 -13.71 24.41 19.48
C SER A 73 -12.40 23.70 19.10
N TYR A 74 -12.30 23.12 17.89
CA TYR A 74 -11.12 22.41 17.39
C TYR A 74 -10.42 23.12 16.22
N ARG A 75 -10.96 24.23 15.71
CA ARG A 75 -10.40 24.94 14.53
C ARG A 75 -8.93 25.32 14.72
N ASP A 76 -8.60 25.93 15.85
CA ASP A 76 -7.21 26.32 16.16
C ASP A 76 -6.26 25.12 16.29
N ILE A 77 -6.78 23.96 16.70
CA ILE A 77 -5.99 22.74 16.79
C ILE A 77 -5.69 22.22 15.37
N ILE A 78 -6.66 22.26 14.46
CA ILE A 78 -6.44 21.87 13.05
C ILE A 78 -5.36 22.76 12.44
N HIS A 79 -5.44 24.08 12.60
CA HIS A 79 -4.43 25.01 12.08
C HIS A 79 -3.02 24.69 12.61
N ARG A 80 -2.87 24.52 13.94
CA ARG A 80 -1.58 24.13 14.54
C ARG A 80 -1.09 22.75 14.09
N SER A 81 -2.01 21.81 13.84
CA SER A 81 -1.65 20.47 13.34
C SER A 81 -1.10 20.56 11.92
N LEU A 82 -1.71 21.39 11.08
CA LEU A 82 -1.29 21.63 9.70
C LEU A 82 0.05 22.36 9.59
N GLU A 83 0.42 23.19 10.57
CA GLU A 83 1.74 23.82 10.67
C GLU A 83 2.88 22.82 10.95
N LEU A 84 2.56 21.63 11.49
CA LEU A 84 3.55 20.58 11.73
C LEU A 84 3.87 19.75 10.49
N LYS A 85 3.16 19.96 9.36
CA LYS A 85 3.51 19.28 8.10
C LYS A 85 4.85 19.76 7.59
N THR A 86 5.80 18.84 7.48
CA THR A 86 7.17 19.12 7.01
C THR A 86 7.36 18.78 5.53
N ILE A 87 6.45 18.01 4.94
CA ILE A 87 6.50 17.57 3.54
C ILE A 87 5.11 17.80 2.91
N CYS A 88 4.90 18.99 2.38
CA CYS A 88 3.65 19.35 1.71
C CYS A 88 3.77 19.21 0.18
N ARG A 89 2.63 18.95 -0.47
CA ARG A 89 2.44 18.93 -1.92
C ARG A 89 1.62 20.13 -2.37
N LEU A 90 2.17 20.91 -3.29
CA LEU A 90 1.50 22.03 -3.94
C LEU A 90 1.00 21.61 -5.32
N ASN A 91 -0.26 21.93 -5.63
CA ASN A 91 -0.87 21.71 -6.93
C ASN A 91 -1.26 23.06 -7.55
N ILE A 92 -0.70 23.35 -8.72
CA ILE A 92 -1.08 24.51 -9.52
C ILE A 92 -2.07 24.04 -10.59
N ARG A 93 -3.18 24.76 -10.74
CA ARG A 93 -4.28 24.39 -11.62
C ARG A 93 -4.58 25.46 -12.64
N ALA A 94 -5.08 25.03 -13.78
CA ALA A 94 -5.63 25.94 -14.78
C ALA A 94 -7.16 25.95 -14.84
N TYR A 95 -7.83 24.98 -14.24
CA TYR A 95 -9.28 24.89 -14.22
C TYR A 95 -9.78 24.62 -12.80
N LEU A 96 -10.88 25.27 -12.43
CA LEU A 96 -11.57 25.12 -11.14
C LEU A 96 -12.50 23.89 -11.13
N THR A 97 -12.17 22.82 -11.85
CA THR A 97 -12.99 21.60 -11.83
C THR A 97 -12.87 20.91 -10.46
N PRO A 98 -13.99 20.48 -9.86
CA PRO A 98 -13.94 19.71 -8.62
C PRO A 98 -13.52 18.28 -8.93
N ILE A 99 -12.21 18.00 -8.89
CA ILE A 99 -11.67 16.64 -8.94
C ILE A 99 -11.55 16.14 -7.51
N GLY A 100 -11.92 14.88 -7.24
CA GLY A 100 -11.79 14.21 -5.94
C GLY A 100 -10.49 14.59 -5.22
N TYR A 101 -10.62 15.41 -4.20
CA TYR A 101 -9.51 16.07 -3.51
C TYR A 101 -9.10 15.24 -2.30
N SER A 102 -8.02 14.47 -2.40
CA SER A 102 -7.50 13.78 -1.21
C SER A 102 -5.99 13.87 -1.01
N ASN A 103 -5.20 14.34 -1.99
CA ASN A 103 -3.74 14.09 -1.94
C ASN A 103 -2.84 15.35 -1.99
N PHE A 104 -3.39 16.57 -2.01
CA PHE A 104 -2.60 17.80 -2.07
C PHE A 104 -2.87 18.70 -0.88
N ASP A 105 -1.81 19.26 -0.31
CA ASP A 105 -1.90 20.19 0.80
C ASP A 105 -2.36 21.55 0.30
N TYR A 106 -1.60 22.13 -0.64
CA TYR A 106 -1.89 23.44 -1.19
C TYR A 106 -2.42 23.30 -2.61
N VAL A 107 -3.46 24.05 -2.93
CA VAL A 107 -4.02 24.13 -4.28
C VAL A 107 -4.19 25.60 -4.63
N ILE A 108 -3.58 26.01 -5.75
CA ILE A 108 -3.71 27.38 -6.26
C ILE A 108 -4.10 27.36 -7.73
N HIS A 109 -4.75 28.43 -8.17
CA HIS A 109 -4.93 28.69 -9.60
C HIS A 109 -3.64 29.26 -10.20
N LYS A 110 -3.35 28.97 -11.47
CA LYS A 110 -2.14 29.43 -12.16
C LYS A 110 -2.02 30.96 -12.16
N ASP A 111 -3.14 31.66 -12.28
CA ASP A 111 -3.19 33.14 -12.26
C ASP A 111 -2.73 33.73 -10.91
N SER A 112 -2.84 32.98 -9.82
CA SER A 112 -2.38 33.42 -8.50
C SER A 112 -0.86 33.30 -8.31
N LEU A 113 -0.13 32.70 -9.26
CA LEU A 113 1.28 32.38 -9.12
C LEU A 113 2.17 33.64 -8.95
N VAL A 114 1.78 34.76 -9.55
CA VAL A 114 2.55 36.02 -9.56
C VAL A 114 2.89 36.48 -8.13
N ASP A 115 1.92 36.38 -7.23
CA ASP A 115 2.03 36.89 -5.86
C ASP A 115 2.11 35.77 -4.82
N TYR A 116 2.14 34.50 -5.27
CA TYR A 116 2.10 33.36 -4.36
C TYR A 116 3.47 33.01 -3.81
N LYS A 117 3.62 33.14 -2.49
CA LYS A 117 4.80 32.64 -1.78
C LYS A 117 4.63 31.15 -1.46
N ILE A 118 5.42 30.31 -2.12
CA ILE A 118 5.42 28.86 -1.85
C ILE A 118 5.83 28.62 -0.38
N PRO A 119 5.01 27.90 0.41
CA PRO A 119 5.35 27.53 1.78
C PRO A 119 6.66 26.73 1.86
N LEU A 120 7.48 26.99 2.88
CA LEU A 120 8.78 26.32 3.08
C LEU A 120 8.65 24.81 3.36
N SER A 121 7.47 24.36 3.79
CA SER A 121 7.12 22.94 3.98
C SER A 121 6.88 22.20 2.65
N CYS A 122 6.67 22.91 1.54
CA CYS A 122 6.42 22.28 0.25
C CYS A 122 7.69 21.66 -0.34
N ARG A 123 7.61 20.39 -0.71
CA ARG A 123 8.70 19.63 -1.36
C ARG A 123 8.36 19.18 -2.77
N SER A 124 7.08 19.01 -3.05
CA SER A 124 6.57 18.53 -4.34
C SER A 124 5.62 19.55 -4.95
N LEU A 125 5.75 19.75 -6.26
CA LEU A 125 4.95 20.67 -7.07
C LEU A 125 4.33 19.91 -8.24
N THR A 126 3.00 19.95 -8.36
CA THR A 126 2.28 19.45 -9.54
C THR A 126 1.89 20.61 -10.44
N LEU A 127 2.28 20.52 -11.71
CA LEU A 127 1.97 21.52 -12.73
C LEU A 127 0.70 21.15 -13.53
N PRO A 128 -0.06 22.14 -14.02
CA PRO A 128 -1.14 21.91 -14.98
C PRO A 128 -0.57 21.70 -16.38
N ASP A 129 -1.38 21.12 -17.27
CA ASP A 129 -0.92 20.75 -18.62
C ASP A 129 -0.81 21.94 -19.59
N ASP A 130 -1.37 23.09 -19.25
CA ASP A 130 -1.55 24.29 -20.09
C ASP A 130 -0.85 25.53 -19.51
N LEU A 131 0.38 25.36 -19.03
CA LEU A 131 1.23 26.50 -18.62
C LEU A 131 1.74 27.27 -19.84
N GLU A 132 1.59 28.60 -19.79
CA GLU A 132 2.17 29.51 -20.76
C GLU A 132 3.62 29.87 -20.38
N GLU A 133 4.38 30.46 -21.32
CA GLU A 133 5.77 30.86 -21.05
C GLU A 133 5.88 31.93 -19.95
N SER A 134 4.86 32.79 -19.78
CA SER A 134 4.77 33.74 -18.66
C SER A 134 4.71 33.03 -17.31
N ASP A 135 3.90 31.97 -17.22
CA ASP A 135 3.73 31.18 -16.00
C ASP A 135 5.04 30.49 -15.63
N LEU A 136 5.73 29.92 -16.62
CA LEU A 136 7.04 29.27 -16.42
C LEU A 136 8.10 30.25 -15.92
N GLU A 137 8.10 31.49 -16.42
CA GLU A 137 9.03 32.52 -15.94
C GLU A 137 8.76 32.93 -14.49
N HIS A 138 7.48 32.96 -14.10
CA HIS A 138 7.09 33.23 -12.73
C HIS A 138 7.46 32.06 -11.82
N LEU A 139 7.22 30.83 -12.28
CA LEU A 139 7.64 29.62 -11.56
C LEU A 139 9.14 29.61 -11.30
N ARG A 140 9.97 29.96 -12.30
CA ARG A 140 11.42 30.04 -12.11
C ARG A 140 11.79 30.96 -10.95
N LYS A 141 11.20 32.15 -10.90
CA LYS A 141 11.44 33.12 -9.82
C LYS A 141 10.98 32.59 -8.47
N THR A 142 9.75 32.08 -8.39
CA THR A 142 9.17 31.59 -7.13
C THR A 142 9.91 30.34 -6.61
N LEU A 143 10.46 29.51 -7.50
CA LEU A 143 11.17 28.30 -7.12
C LEU A 143 12.57 28.55 -6.55
N VAL A 144 13.21 29.70 -6.83
CA VAL A 144 14.55 30.04 -6.31
C VAL A 144 14.58 29.96 -4.78
N ASP A 145 13.61 30.60 -4.13
CA ASP A 145 13.53 30.68 -2.66
C ASP A 145 12.72 29.53 -2.04
N SER A 146 12.20 28.61 -2.87
CA SER A 146 11.39 27.50 -2.41
C SER A 146 12.24 26.31 -1.90
N SER A 147 11.55 25.41 -1.20
CA SER A 147 12.04 24.10 -0.76
C SER A 147 11.71 22.96 -1.74
N ILE A 148 11.12 23.27 -2.90
CA ILE A 148 10.68 22.29 -3.89
C ILE A 148 11.87 21.55 -4.49
N THR A 149 11.80 20.23 -4.46
CA THR A 149 12.81 19.32 -5.02
C THR A 149 12.22 18.36 -6.04
N GLU A 150 10.89 18.26 -6.10
CA GLU A 150 10.17 17.32 -6.95
C GLU A 150 9.11 18.05 -7.80
N ILE A 151 9.07 17.71 -9.09
CA ILE A 151 8.05 18.24 -10.00
C ILE A 151 7.28 17.10 -10.68
N GLU A 152 5.97 17.14 -10.53
CA GLU A 152 5.01 16.26 -11.17
C GLU A 152 4.37 16.95 -12.39
N ASN A 153 4.02 16.13 -13.40
CA ASN A 153 3.47 16.61 -14.68
C ASN A 153 4.38 17.62 -15.42
N TYR A 154 5.69 17.47 -15.31
CA TYR A 154 6.61 18.35 -16.02
C TYR A 154 6.49 18.16 -17.54
N GLN A 155 6.43 19.26 -18.27
CA GLN A 155 6.45 19.29 -19.74
C GLN A 155 7.65 20.11 -20.22
N VAL A 156 8.11 19.88 -21.46
CA VAL A 156 9.34 20.52 -21.98
C VAL A 156 9.13 22.02 -22.08
N SER A 157 9.89 22.81 -21.32
CA SER A 157 9.98 24.25 -21.56
C SER A 157 11.01 24.54 -22.66
N LYS A 158 10.77 25.58 -23.47
CA LYS A 158 11.77 26.04 -24.46
C LYS A 158 13.02 26.68 -23.82
N ARG A 159 13.03 26.89 -22.49
CA ARG A 159 14.01 27.72 -21.76
C ARG A 159 14.57 27.04 -20.50
N GLY A 160 15.03 25.79 -20.61
CA GLY A 160 15.87 25.14 -19.60
C GLY A 160 15.18 24.77 -18.28
N PRO A 161 15.95 24.38 -17.24
CA PRO A 161 15.41 23.88 -15.98
C PRO A 161 14.65 24.96 -15.20
N LEU A 162 13.68 24.53 -14.38
CA LEU A 162 12.90 25.43 -13.54
C LEU A 162 13.68 25.89 -12.28
N SER A 163 14.55 25.04 -11.75
CA SER A 163 15.42 25.31 -10.61
C SER A 163 16.50 24.24 -10.52
N SER A 164 17.70 24.60 -10.05
CA SER A 164 18.79 23.64 -9.82
C SER A 164 18.59 22.77 -8.59
N LYS A 165 17.63 23.09 -7.71
CA LYS A 165 17.26 22.29 -6.53
C LYS A 165 16.42 21.06 -6.88
N ILE A 166 15.87 21.01 -8.09
CA ILE A 166 15.01 19.91 -8.53
C ILE A 166 15.89 18.68 -8.78
N THR A 167 15.56 17.60 -8.09
CA THR A 167 16.25 16.31 -8.20
C THR A 167 15.33 15.19 -8.66
N SER A 168 14.00 15.41 -8.63
CA SER A 168 12.98 14.46 -9.08
C SER A 168 12.03 15.10 -10.08
N ILE A 169 11.84 14.45 -11.23
CA ILE A 169 10.89 14.90 -12.26
C ILE A 169 10.04 13.72 -12.74
N CYS A 170 8.73 13.91 -12.75
CA CYS A 170 7.80 13.10 -13.53
C CYS A 170 7.43 13.87 -14.81
N TYR A 171 7.96 13.38 -15.92
CA TYR A 171 7.90 14.01 -17.22
C TYR A 171 6.81 13.39 -18.11
N LYS A 172 5.89 14.24 -18.55
CA LYS A 172 4.80 13.91 -19.47
C LYS A 172 5.11 14.41 -20.87
N GLY A 173 5.95 13.69 -21.60
CA GLY A 173 6.15 13.97 -23.02
C GLY A 173 6.76 12.81 -23.79
N THR A 174 6.73 12.95 -25.11
CA THR A 174 7.15 11.91 -26.08
C THR A 174 8.56 12.11 -26.62
N LYS A 175 9.20 13.23 -26.29
CA LYS A 175 10.59 13.56 -26.64
C LYS A 175 11.45 13.49 -25.39
N MET A 176 12.75 13.32 -25.54
CA MET A 176 13.62 13.36 -24.37
C MET A 176 13.71 14.79 -23.84
N LEU A 177 13.88 14.93 -22.52
CA LEU A 177 14.23 16.20 -21.90
C LEU A 177 15.63 16.67 -22.37
N PRO A 178 15.85 17.97 -22.55
CA PRO A 178 17.17 18.48 -22.89
C PRO A 178 18.15 18.24 -21.73
N SER A 179 19.43 18.02 -22.06
CA SER A 179 20.47 17.61 -21.10
C SER A 179 20.63 18.58 -19.91
N ASN A 180 20.40 19.87 -20.14
CA ASN A 180 20.44 20.89 -19.08
C ASN A 180 19.31 20.76 -18.04
N VAL A 181 18.19 20.14 -18.39
CA VAL A 181 17.09 19.83 -17.44
C VAL A 181 17.36 18.53 -16.70
N LEU A 182 18.01 17.57 -17.37
CA LEU A 182 18.38 16.30 -16.78
C LEU A 182 19.53 16.41 -15.78
N HIS A 183 20.37 17.43 -15.92
CA HIS A 183 21.55 17.60 -15.07
C HIS A 183 21.21 17.69 -13.58
N GLY A 184 21.78 16.79 -12.77
CA GLY A 184 21.60 16.75 -11.32
C GLY A 184 20.36 15.98 -10.84
N LEU A 185 19.55 15.44 -11.76
CA LEU A 185 18.42 14.59 -11.38
C LEU A 185 18.91 13.26 -10.78
N THR A 186 18.25 12.86 -9.69
CA THR A 186 18.43 11.55 -9.05
C THR A 186 17.23 10.65 -9.33
N ARG A 187 16.04 11.21 -9.63
CA ARG A 187 14.82 10.48 -9.95
C ARG A 187 14.18 11.01 -11.23
N LEU A 188 13.79 10.12 -12.13
CA LEU A 188 13.11 10.46 -13.37
C LEU A 188 11.99 9.45 -13.65
N GLU A 189 10.76 9.94 -13.77
CA GLU A 189 9.63 9.18 -14.32
C GLU A 189 9.31 9.69 -15.73
N LEU A 190 9.22 8.77 -16.70
CA LEU A 190 8.92 9.05 -18.09
C LEU A 190 7.56 8.42 -18.44
N VAL A 191 6.54 9.28 -18.57
CA VAL A 191 5.13 8.83 -18.68
C VAL A 191 4.79 8.39 -20.10
N TYR A 192 5.07 9.24 -21.09
CA TYR A 192 4.70 9.03 -22.51
C TYR A 192 5.91 8.85 -23.44
N PHE A 193 7.11 8.75 -22.87
CA PHE A 193 8.34 8.59 -23.64
C PHE A 193 8.41 7.17 -24.22
N ASN A 194 8.54 7.08 -25.55
CA ASN A 194 8.63 5.82 -26.27
C ASN A 194 9.56 5.95 -27.49
N ARG A 195 10.79 6.42 -27.25
CA ARG A 195 11.85 6.53 -28.27
C ARG A 195 13.10 5.82 -27.78
N PRO A 196 13.98 5.33 -28.68
CA PRO A 196 15.24 4.71 -28.27
C PRO A 196 16.04 5.61 -27.34
N LEU A 197 16.71 4.99 -26.35
CA LEU A 197 17.61 5.67 -25.44
C LEU A 197 19.03 5.54 -25.97
N GLU A 198 19.63 6.67 -26.34
CA GLU A 198 21.03 6.70 -26.76
C GLU A 198 21.95 6.78 -25.53
N PRO A 199 23.14 6.15 -25.56
CA PRO A 199 24.15 6.29 -24.51
C PRO A 199 24.45 7.75 -24.16
N GLY A 200 24.56 8.05 -22.86
CA GLY A 200 24.82 9.41 -22.37
C GLY A 200 23.61 10.36 -22.38
N THR A 201 22.43 9.90 -22.82
CA THR A 201 21.20 10.72 -22.79
C THR A 201 20.70 10.97 -21.36
N LEU A 202 20.77 9.94 -20.51
CA LEU A 202 20.37 10.03 -19.10
C LEU A 202 21.53 10.58 -18.25
N PRO A 203 21.26 11.37 -17.21
CA PRO A 203 22.30 11.97 -16.38
C PRO A 203 22.98 10.91 -15.51
N SER A 204 24.29 11.02 -15.31
CA SER A 204 25.06 10.05 -14.50
C SER A 204 24.68 10.05 -13.01
N THR A 205 24.01 11.10 -12.53
CA THR A 205 23.50 11.21 -11.16
C THR A 205 22.19 10.44 -10.93
N LEU A 206 21.58 9.90 -11.99
CA LEU A 206 20.28 9.24 -11.90
C LEU A 206 20.39 7.93 -11.12
N GLN A 207 19.56 7.80 -10.09
CA GLN A 207 19.48 6.62 -9.22
C GLN A 207 18.15 5.87 -9.41
N TYR A 208 17.08 6.56 -9.80
CA TYR A 208 15.76 5.96 -9.95
C TYR A 208 15.16 6.34 -11.30
N LEU A 209 14.77 5.33 -12.08
CA LEU A 209 14.18 5.51 -13.40
C LEU A 209 12.89 4.71 -13.52
N LYS A 210 11.81 5.38 -13.86
CA LYS A 210 10.51 4.74 -14.09
C LYS A 210 10.00 5.05 -15.48
N PHE A 211 9.65 4.02 -16.22
CA PHE A 211 8.96 4.13 -17.50
C PHE A 211 7.52 3.69 -17.35
N LYS A 212 6.56 4.49 -17.81
CA LYS A 212 5.14 4.07 -17.81
C LYS A 212 4.72 3.43 -19.14
N SER A 213 5.05 4.07 -20.26
CA SER A 213 4.58 3.69 -21.60
C SER A 213 5.71 3.37 -22.58
N PHE A 214 6.92 3.12 -22.08
CA PHE A 214 8.10 2.82 -22.89
C PHE A 214 8.04 1.40 -23.45
N ASN A 215 8.26 1.26 -24.75
CA ASN A 215 8.32 0.01 -25.48
C ASN A 215 9.35 0.11 -26.61
N GLN A 216 10.62 0.27 -26.26
CA GLN A 216 11.74 0.26 -27.18
C GLN A 216 12.84 -0.67 -26.63
N PRO A 217 13.68 -1.27 -27.48
CA PRO A 217 14.81 -2.04 -27.00
C PRO A 217 15.81 -1.15 -26.24
N LEU A 218 16.50 -1.76 -25.28
CA LEU A 218 17.56 -1.11 -24.51
C LEU A 218 18.90 -1.65 -25.00
N SER A 219 19.84 -0.75 -25.32
CA SER A 219 21.19 -1.10 -25.74
C SER A 219 22.18 -0.97 -24.57
N PRO A 220 23.26 -1.76 -24.55
CA PRO A 220 24.31 -1.60 -23.54
C PRO A 220 24.79 -0.14 -23.42
N GLY A 221 24.94 0.35 -22.19
CA GLY A 221 25.37 1.72 -21.89
C GLY A 221 24.31 2.81 -22.05
N CYS A 222 23.06 2.49 -22.42
CA CYS A 222 21.98 3.48 -22.45
C CYS A 222 21.46 3.88 -21.06
N LEU A 223 21.71 3.04 -20.05
CA LEU A 223 21.37 3.28 -18.65
C LEU A 223 22.62 3.73 -17.88
N PRO A 224 22.53 4.70 -16.95
CA PRO A 224 23.69 5.16 -16.19
C PRO A 224 24.16 4.13 -15.15
N GLU A 225 25.48 4.03 -14.95
CA GLU A 225 26.12 3.10 -14.01
C GLU A 225 25.81 3.35 -12.52
N GLY A 226 25.16 4.48 -12.18
CA GLY A 226 24.75 4.82 -10.83
C GLY A 226 23.30 4.42 -10.49
N LEU A 227 22.60 3.77 -11.42
CA LEU A 227 21.16 3.49 -11.29
C LEU A 227 20.90 2.37 -10.28
N ILE A 228 20.03 2.63 -9.32
CA ILE A 228 19.72 1.74 -8.18
C ILE A 228 18.40 1.01 -8.42
N ASP A 229 17.42 1.70 -8.99
CA ASP A 229 16.07 1.20 -9.21
C ASP A 229 15.58 1.52 -10.62
N ILE A 230 15.06 0.49 -11.29
CA ILE A 230 14.33 0.62 -12.56
C ILE A 230 12.94 0.03 -12.42
N THR A 231 11.94 0.77 -12.90
CA THR A 231 10.57 0.29 -13.01
C THR A 231 10.06 0.42 -14.44
N PHE A 232 9.64 -0.70 -15.04
CA PHE A 232 8.96 -0.74 -16.33
C PHE A 232 7.44 -0.90 -16.15
N GLY A 233 6.68 -0.08 -16.85
CA GLY A 233 5.22 -0.18 -16.96
C GLY A 233 4.79 -1.35 -17.85
N HIS A 234 3.50 -1.37 -18.22
CA HIS A 234 2.87 -2.48 -18.94
C HIS A 234 3.12 -2.48 -20.45
N ALA A 235 3.69 -1.39 -20.96
CA ALA A 235 3.96 -1.25 -22.38
C ALA A 235 5.25 -1.96 -22.81
N PHE A 236 6.21 -2.17 -21.90
CA PHE A 236 7.54 -2.69 -22.26
C PHE A 236 7.46 -4.17 -22.65
N GLN A 237 7.87 -4.49 -23.88
CA GLN A 237 7.77 -5.84 -24.45
C GLN A 237 9.08 -6.35 -25.06
N HIS A 238 10.20 -5.65 -24.84
CA HIS A 238 11.49 -6.04 -25.39
C HIS A 238 12.31 -6.89 -24.40
N PRO A 239 13.15 -7.81 -24.90
CA PRO A 239 14.11 -8.52 -24.05
C PRO A 239 15.15 -7.56 -23.49
N ILE A 240 15.60 -7.85 -22.28
CA ILE A 240 16.73 -7.22 -21.59
C ILE A 240 17.92 -8.16 -21.78
N GLU A 241 18.89 -7.71 -22.57
CA GLU A 241 20.10 -8.47 -22.90
C GLU A 241 21.19 -8.34 -21.83
N SER A 242 22.21 -9.20 -21.91
CA SER A 242 23.37 -9.12 -21.02
C SER A 242 24.13 -7.80 -21.20
N GLY A 243 24.56 -7.20 -20.10
CA GLY A 243 25.28 -5.91 -20.11
C GLY A 243 24.39 -4.67 -20.30
N VAL A 244 23.07 -4.82 -20.41
CA VAL A 244 22.14 -3.69 -20.47
C VAL A 244 21.90 -3.07 -19.09
N LEU A 245 21.69 -3.92 -18.07
CA LEU A 245 21.44 -3.45 -16.70
C LEU A 245 22.78 -3.11 -16.01
N PRO A 246 22.89 -1.96 -15.34
CA PRO A 246 24.12 -1.56 -14.66
C PRO A 246 24.37 -2.40 -13.40
N ASN A 247 25.64 -2.56 -13.02
CA ASN A 247 26.05 -3.39 -11.87
C ASN A 247 25.63 -2.81 -10.51
N SER A 248 25.28 -1.52 -10.46
CA SER A 248 24.74 -0.82 -9.28
C SER A 248 23.28 -1.15 -8.99
N LEU A 249 22.56 -1.77 -9.94
CA LEU A 249 21.13 -1.95 -9.85
C LEU A 249 20.76 -2.92 -8.72
N LYS A 250 19.93 -2.44 -7.80
CA LYS A 250 19.41 -3.21 -6.66
C LYS A 250 17.99 -3.71 -6.89
N SER A 251 17.22 -3.01 -7.72
CA SER A 251 15.80 -3.27 -7.88
C SER A 251 15.38 -3.15 -9.33
N LEU A 252 14.81 -4.23 -9.85
CA LEU A 252 14.22 -4.32 -11.17
C LEU A 252 12.75 -4.72 -11.02
N THR A 253 11.86 -3.79 -11.35
CA THR A 253 10.43 -4.04 -11.34
C THR A 253 9.87 -3.89 -12.75
N GLY A 254 9.00 -4.80 -13.15
CA GLY A 254 8.22 -4.73 -14.35
C GLY A 254 6.79 -5.20 -14.10
N SER A 255 5.91 -4.94 -15.05
CA SER A 255 4.55 -5.48 -15.01
C SER A 255 4.40 -6.61 -16.04
N ARG A 256 3.17 -7.11 -16.23
CA ARG A 256 2.90 -8.23 -17.14
C ARG A 256 3.31 -7.84 -18.57
N THR A 257 4.27 -8.56 -19.11
CA THR A 257 4.64 -8.45 -20.52
C THR A 257 3.85 -9.50 -21.30
N TYR A 258 3.25 -9.08 -22.42
CA TYR A 258 2.63 -10.01 -23.37
C TYR A 258 3.67 -10.66 -24.28
N SER A 259 4.91 -10.18 -24.24
CA SER A 259 6.03 -10.78 -24.97
C SER A 259 6.59 -11.99 -24.23
N GLU A 260 6.93 -12.99 -25.03
CA GLU A 260 7.69 -14.15 -24.59
C GLU A 260 9.12 -13.67 -24.23
N GLN A 261 9.51 -13.84 -22.98
CA GLN A 261 10.89 -13.72 -22.48
C GLN A 261 11.51 -12.30 -22.42
N VAL A 262 11.18 -11.57 -21.35
CA VAL A 262 11.75 -10.23 -21.06
C VAL A 262 13.19 -10.28 -20.55
N ILE A 263 13.59 -11.35 -19.86
CA ILE A 263 14.93 -11.44 -19.24
C ILE A 263 15.74 -12.45 -20.06
N GLN A 264 16.95 -12.08 -20.48
CA GLN A 264 17.86 -13.01 -21.17
C GLN A 264 18.91 -13.58 -20.22
N LYS A 265 19.58 -14.66 -20.65
CA LYS A 265 20.69 -15.24 -19.89
C LYS A 265 21.78 -14.19 -19.65
N GLY A 266 22.23 -14.06 -18.40
CA GLY A 266 23.26 -13.10 -18.01
C GLY A 266 22.80 -11.64 -17.99
N ALA A 267 21.49 -11.36 -18.05
CA ALA A 267 20.95 -10.01 -17.97
C ALA A 267 20.90 -9.46 -16.54
N LEU A 268 20.73 -10.33 -15.53
CA LEU A 268 20.59 -9.91 -14.14
C LEU A 268 21.94 -9.52 -13.54
N PRO A 269 22.07 -8.31 -12.94
CA PRO A 269 23.31 -7.88 -12.32
C PRO A 269 23.54 -8.61 -10.98
N PRO A 270 24.80 -8.80 -10.55
CA PRO A 270 25.15 -9.64 -9.41
C PRO A 270 24.69 -9.10 -8.04
N ASN A 271 24.40 -7.80 -7.94
CA ASN A 271 23.98 -7.14 -6.69
C ASN A 271 22.47 -6.90 -6.62
N LEU A 272 21.68 -7.51 -7.51
CA LEU A 272 20.23 -7.32 -7.52
C LEU A 272 19.59 -7.89 -6.25
N GLU A 273 18.87 -7.05 -5.51
CA GLU A 273 18.20 -7.42 -4.25
C GLU A 273 16.70 -7.69 -4.47
N THR A 274 16.10 -7.04 -5.47
CA THR A 274 14.67 -7.12 -5.77
C THR A 274 14.44 -7.36 -7.27
N LEU A 275 13.74 -8.44 -7.59
CA LEU A 275 13.22 -8.73 -8.92
C LEU A 275 11.72 -8.95 -8.84
N LYS A 276 10.93 -8.04 -9.42
CA LYS A 276 9.46 -8.11 -9.39
C LYS A 276 8.86 -8.01 -10.77
N PHE A 277 8.18 -9.05 -11.20
CA PHE A 277 7.37 -9.03 -12.41
C PHE A 277 6.01 -9.65 -12.10
N ALA A 278 4.99 -9.32 -12.90
CA ALA A 278 3.69 -9.97 -12.71
C ALA A 278 3.74 -11.46 -13.10
N ARG A 279 4.56 -11.78 -14.12
CA ARG A 279 4.77 -13.13 -14.63
C ARG A 279 6.05 -13.16 -15.47
N LEU A 280 6.97 -14.04 -15.11
CA LEU A 280 8.15 -14.38 -15.89
C LEU A 280 7.96 -15.73 -16.54
N GLU A 281 8.51 -15.88 -17.74
CA GLU A 281 8.51 -17.15 -18.46
C GLU A 281 9.76 -17.97 -18.07
N PRO A 282 9.70 -19.32 -18.11
CA PRO A 282 10.83 -20.18 -17.79
C PRO A 282 12.03 -19.91 -18.70
N ILE A 283 13.22 -19.78 -18.11
CA ILE A 283 14.47 -19.61 -18.85
C ILE A 283 15.43 -20.69 -18.34
N SER A 284 15.91 -21.53 -19.25
CA SER A 284 16.88 -22.56 -18.91
C SER A 284 18.23 -21.91 -18.61
N ASN A 285 18.91 -22.35 -17.54
CA ASN A 285 20.25 -21.91 -17.16
C ASN A 285 20.38 -20.39 -16.91
N LEU A 286 19.33 -19.77 -16.36
CA LEU A 286 19.42 -18.40 -15.87
C LEU A 286 20.23 -18.38 -14.57
N GLU A 287 21.23 -17.50 -14.51
CA GLU A 287 21.99 -17.24 -13.29
C GLU A 287 21.20 -16.29 -12.40
N ILE A 288 20.78 -16.78 -11.24
CA ILE A 288 20.01 -16.02 -10.26
C ILE A 288 20.97 -15.39 -9.24
N PRO A 289 20.97 -14.06 -9.06
CA PRO A 289 21.86 -13.40 -8.10
C PRO A 289 21.63 -13.85 -6.65
N ALA A 290 22.71 -14.20 -5.94
CA ALA A 290 22.67 -14.62 -4.54
C ALA A 290 22.24 -13.52 -3.55
N SER A 291 22.28 -12.26 -4.00
CA SER A 291 21.85 -11.07 -3.25
C SER A 291 20.33 -10.90 -3.16
N LEU A 292 19.54 -11.67 -3.91
CA LEU A 292 18.09 -11.50 -3.95
C LEU A 292 17.46 -11.71 -2.57
N VAL A 293 16.71 -10.71 -2.15
CA VAL A 293 15.85 -10.71 -0.96
C VAL A 293 14.39 -10.87 -1.37
N THR A 294 14.01 -10.29 -2.52
CA THR A 294 12.66 -10.34 -3.06
C THR A 294 12.65 -10.84 -4.50
N LEU A 295 11.86 -11.89 -4.75
CA LEU A 295 11.68 -12.49 -6.06
C LEU A 295 10.19 -12.75 -6.32
N GLU A 296 9.59 -11.98 -7.22
CA GLU A 296 8.14 -12.05 -7.47
C GLU A 296 7.77 -12.34 -8.92
N GLY A 297 6.75 -13.20 -9.09
CA GLY A 297 6.15 -13.57 -10.37
C GLY A 297 6.94 -14.61 -11.14
N ILE A 298 7.71 -15.46 -10.45
CA ILE A 298 8.53 -16.49 -11.09
C ILE A 298 7.71 -17.73 -11.47
N PRO A 299 8.12 -18.46 -12.53
CA PRO A 299 7.56 -19.76 -12.83
C PRO A 299 8.11 -20.83 -11.87
N ILE A 300 7.36 -21.93 -11.69
CA ILE A 300 7.77 -23.08 -10.86
C ILE A 300 9.11 -23.68 -11.32
N ALA A 301 9.42 -23.60 -12.61
CA ALA A 301 10.70 -24.05 -13.18
C ALA A 301 11.94 -23.39 -12.55
N TRP A 302 11.81 -22.24 -11.88
CA TRP A 302 12.93 -21.56 -11.21
C TRP A 302 13.18 -22.04 -9.79
N LEU A 303 12.28 -22.82 -9.17
CA LEU A 303 12.44 -23.28 -7.79
C LEU A 303 13.77 -24.02 -7.54
N PRO A 304 14.21 -24.95 -8.42
CA PRO A 304 15.50 -25.60 -8.24
C PRO A 304 16.71 -24.64 -8.27
N LEU A 305 16.56 -23.48 -8.92
CA LEU A 305 17.62 -22.47 -9.04
C LEU A 305 17.71 -21.57 -7.80
N ILE A 306 16.61 -21.45 -7.04
CA ILE A 306 16.52 -20.51 -5.91
C ILE A 306 16.59 -21.18 -4.54
N LYS A 307 16.57 -22.52 -4.48
CA LYS A 307 16.56 -23.31 -3.24
C LYS A 307 17.68 -22.92 -2.24
N ASP A 308 18.85 -22.53 -2.76
CA ASP A 308 20.05 -22.24 -1.96
C ASP A 308 20.17 -20.74 -1.59
N LEU A 309 19.21 -19.90 -1.97
CA LEU A 309 19.21 -18.46 -1.71
C LEU A 309 18.84 -18.14 -0.26
N LYS A 310 19.85 -18.09 0.62
CA LYS A 310 19.69 -17.86 2.06
C LYS A 310 19.11 -16.48 2.42
N ASN A 311 19.27 -15.49 1.56
CA ASN A 311 18.80 -14.11 1.77
C ASN A 311 17.35 -13.91 1.36
N LEU A 312 16.75 -14.86 0.64
CA LEU A 312 15.40 -14.71 0.12
C LEU A 312 14.39 -14.68 1.27
N ARG A 313 13.54 -13.65 1.28
CA ARG A 313 12.48 -13.44 2.29
C ARG A 313 11.10 -13.31 1.67
N ASN A 314 11.02 -12.77 0.46
CA ASN A 314 9.77 -12.52 -0.24
C ASN A 314 9.76 -13.29 -1.55
N LEU A 315 8.80 -14.21 -1.69
CA LEU A 315 8.69 -15.07 -2.85
C LEU A 315 7.26 -15.06 -3.37
N SER A 316 7.09 -14.76 -4.66
CA SER A 316 5.81 -14.93 -5.36
C SER A 316 6.01 -15.85 -6.55
N ILE A 317 5.26 -16.95 -6.56
CA ILE A 317 5.30 -17.99 -7.58
C ILE A 317 4.00 -17.90 -8.39
N ALA A 318 4.15 -17.77 -9.70
CA ALA A 318 3.05 -17.81 -10.65
C ALA A 318 3.03 -19.19 -11.34
N GLY A 319 2.05 -20.03 -10.96
CA GLY A 319 1.81 -21.33 -11.55
C GLY A 319 1.15 -21.26 -12.93
N PHE A 320 1.36 -22.33 -13.70
CA PHE A 320 0.70 -22.62 -14.97
C PHE A 320 -0.06 -23.95 -14.84
N ASP A 321 -1.04 -24.19 -15.71
CA ASP A 321 -1.83 -25.43 -15.68
C ASP A 321 -0.94 -26.67 -15.82
N GLY A 322 -0.87 -27.49 -14.76
CA GLY A 322 -0.15 -28.77 -14.75
C GLY A 322 1.11 -28.80 -13.89
N ASP A 323 1.67 -27.64 -13.51
CA ASP A 323 2.86 -27.56 -12.66
C ASP A 323 2.55 -27.96 -11.21
N ARG A 324 3.47 -28.66 -10.57
CA ARG A 324 3.32 -29.18 -9.19
C ARG A 324 4.49 -28.76 -8.31
N LEU A 325 4.18 -28.13 -7.19
CA LEU A 325 5.14 -27.86 -6.12
C LEU A 325 5.49 -29.16 -5.40
N LYS A 326 6.77 -29.35 -5.08
CA LYS A 326 7.27 -30.46 -4.27
C LYS A 326 7.75 -29.96 -2.91
N PRO A 327 7.73 -30.82 -1.88
CA PRO A 327 8.33 -30.49 -0.59
C PRO A 327 9.81 -30.12 -0.73
N GLY A 328 10.22 -29.04 -0.06
CA GLY A 328 11.59 -28.52 -0.11
C GLY A 328 11.91 -27.65 -1.34
N ASP A 329 10.96 -27.42 -2.26
CA ASP A 329 11.16 -26.51 -3.40
C ASP A 329 11.24 -25.03 -2.96
N ILE A 330 10.54 -24.67 -1.88
CA ILE A 330 10.50 -23.31 -1.35
C ILE A 330 11.63 -23.16 -0.32
N PRO A 331 12.51 -22.14 -0.44
CA PRO A 331 13.59 -21.93 0.52
C PRO A 331 13.08 -21.70 1.95
N GLU A 332 13.67 -22.37 2.94
CA GLU A 332 13.32 -22.30 4.37
C GLU A 332 13.48 -20.90 5.02
N GLY A 333 14.08 -19.94 4.31
CA GLY A 333 14.20 -18.55 4.76
C GLY A 333 13.03 -17.66 4.38
N VAL A 334 12.09 -18.13 3.56
CA VAL A 334 10.98 -17.32 3.03
C VAL A 334 9.99 -16.99 4.14
N VAL A 335 9.65 -15.71 4.29
CA VAL A 335 8.72 -15.18 5.30
C VAL A 335 7.39 -14.78 4.66
N ASN A 336 7.45 -14.18 3.47
CA ASN A 336 6.30 -13.76 2.69
C ASN A 336 6.19 -14.63 1.44
N LEU A 337 5.14 -15.45 1.35
CA LEU A 337 4.91 -16.36 0.24
C LEU A 337 3.60 -16.02 -0.45
N LYS A 338 3.66 -15.80 -1.76
CA LYS A 338 2.49 -15.73 -2.63
C LYS A 338 2.49 -16.88 -3.62
N LEU A 339 1.39 -17.62 -3.69
CA LEU A 339 1.13 -18.63 -4.70
C LEU A 339 -0.04 -18.13 -5.54
N SER A 340 0.19 -18.01 -6.85
CA SER A 340 -0.85 -17.65 -7.82
C SER A 340 -1.05 -18.79 -8.81
N ARG A 341 -2.30 -19.20 -9.07
CA ARG A 341 -2.68 -20.21 -10.08
C ARG A 341 -1.94 -21.55 -9.93
N ALA A 342 -1.56 -21.91 -8.71
CA ALA A 342 -0.94 -23.18 -8.41
C ALA A 342 -2.02 -24.22 -8.09
N LYS A 343 -1.97 -25.39 -8.75
CA LYS A 343 -2.77 -26.56 -8.37
C LYS A 343 -1.93 -27.44 -7.44
N VAL A 344 -2.29 -27.48 -6.17
CA VAL A 344 -1.65 -28.32 -5.16
C VAL A 344 -2.64 -29.44 -4.81
N MET A 345 -2.59 -30.54 -5.59
CA MET A 345 -3.46 -31.70 -5.37
C MET A 345 -3.21 -32.30 -3.98
N ALA A 346 -4.27 -32.34 -3.17
CA ALA A 346 -4.29 -32.97 -1.86
C ALA A 346 -4.44 -34.48 -2.02
N ASN A 347 -3.37 -35.24 -1.76
CA ASN A 347 -3.52 -36.64 -1.40
C ASN A 347 -3.18 -36.77 0.09
N GLU A 348 -3.79 -37.74 0.78
CA GLU A 348 -3.77 -37.94 2.24
C GLU A 348 -2.37 -38.04 2.88
N ASN A 349 -1.29 -38.14 2.07
CA ASN A 349 0.11 -38.20 2.48
C ASN A 349 0.93 -36.97 2.06
N MET A 350 0.31 -35.80 1.89
CA MET A 350 0.99 -34.60 1.39
C MET A 350 2.07 -34.08 2.35
N PRO A 351 3.34 -33.98 1.91
CA PRO A 351 4.40 -33.47 2.77
C PRO A 351 4.38 -31.94 2.83
N ASN A 352 5.08 -31.37 3.82
CA ASN A 352 5.11 -29.93 4.04
C ASN A 352 5.70 -29.18 2.83
N ILE A 353 4.86 -28.46 2.07
CA ILE A 353 5.30 -27.62 0.93
C ILE A 353 5.66 -26.21 1.40
N ILE A 354 4.92 -25.65 2.35
CA ILE A 354 5.11 -24.29 2.84
C ILE A 354 6.05 -24.33 4.04
N PRO A 355 7.24 -23.72 3.99
CA PRO A 355 8.15 -23.70 5.13
C PRO A 355 7.52 -23.06 6.37
N TYR A 356 7.88 -23.53 7.57
CA TYR A 356 7.38 -22.97 8.83
C TYR A 356 7.82 -21.52 9.09
N SER A 357 8.83 -21.04 8.37
CA SER A 357 9.27 -19.65 8.39
C SER A 357 8.23 -18.68 7.80
N VAL A 358 7.29 -19.17 6.99
CA VAL A 358 6.28 -18.34 6.35
C VAL A 358 5.31 -17.80 7.39
N LYS A 359 5.20 -16.48 7.46
CA LYS A 359 4.29 -15.76 8.35
C LYS A 359 3.14 -15.08 7.61
N TYR A 360 3.38 -14.73 6.34
CA TYR A 360 2.39 -14.09 5.49
C TYR A 360 2.21 -14.94 4.24
N LEU A 361 1.01 -15.51 4.08
CA LEU A 361 0.66 -16.39 2.97
C LEU A 361 -0.43 -15.75 2.12
N HIS A 362 -0.21 -15.61 0.81
CA HIS A 362 -1.23 -15.21 -0.16
C HIS A 362 -1.50 -16.35 -1.14
N LEU A 363 -2.72 -16.88 -1.14
CA LEU A 363 -3.22 -17.85 -2.11
C LEU A 363 -4.18 -17.15 -3.09
N ASP A 364 -3.84 -17.17 -4.37
CA ASP A 364 -4.58 -16.47 -5.42
C ASP A 364 -4.90 -17.41 -6.59
N ASP A 365 -6.17 -17.62 -6.90
CA ASP A 365 -6.63 -18.63 -7.87
C ASP A 365 -5.99 -20.03 -7.67
N CYS A 366 -5.77 -20.47 -6.43
CA CYS A 366 -5.11 -21.74 -6.12
C CYS A 366 -6.09 -22.86 -5.74
N ASP A 367 -5.69 -24.12 -5.91
CA ASP A 367 -6.37 -25.25 -5.26
C ASP A 367 -5.41 -25.82 -4.21
N TYR A 368 -5.67 -25.57 -2.92
CA TYR A 368 -4.73 -25.88 -1.84
C TYR A 368 -5.38 -26.64 -0.69
N ALA A 369 -4.62 -27.57 -0.10
CA ALA A 369 -5.00 -28.26 1.13
C ALA A 369 -3.94 -28.08 2.20
N PHE A 370 -4.36 -27.62 3.37
CA PHE A 370 -3.49 -27.61 4.54
C PHE A 370 -3.40 -29.02 5.12
N PRO A 371 -2.18 -29.58 5.31
CA PRO A 371 -2.01 -30.86 5.99
C PRO A 371 -2.51 -30.80 7.44
N VAL A 372 -3.23 -31.83 7.88
CA VAL A 372 -3.91 -31.87 9.19
C VAL A 372 -2.93 -31.93 10.37
N ASP A 373 -1.74 -32.50 10.18
CA ASP A 373 -0.75 -32.74 11.24
C ASP A 373 0.30 -31.63 11.38
N LEU A 374 0.23 -30.56 10.57
CA LEU A 374 1.21 -29.48 10.60
C LEU A 374 0.69 -28.27 11.40
N ALA A 375 1.43 -27.91 12.46
CA ALA A 375 1.13 -26.74 13.28
C ALA A 375 1.66 -25.45 12.64
N TYR A 376 0.99 -24.97 11.60
CA TYR A 376 1.26 -23.64 11.05
C TYR A 376 0.78 -22.53 11.99
N ASP A 377 1.56 -21.44 12.07
CA ASP A 377 1.23 -20.23 12.83
C ASP A 377 1.52 -18.99 11.97
N PHE A 378 0.47 -18.53 11.28
CA PHE A 378 0.49 -17.41 10.35
C PHE A 378 0.04 -16.11 11.03
N GLU A 379 0.73 -15.02 10.70
CA GLU A 379 0.28 -13.67 11.06
C GLU A 379 -0.84 -13.21 10.12
N GLU A 380 -0.71 -13.51 8.83
CA GLU A 380 -1.76 -13.20 7.86
C GLU A 380 -1.87 -14.28 6.80
N VAL A 381 -3.10 -14.68 6.51
CA VAL A 381 -3.44 -15.47 5.32
C VAL A 381 -4.41 -14.66 4.47
N LYS A 382 -4.00 -14.36 3.23
CA LYS A 382 -4.85 -13.74 2.23
C LYS A 382 -5.29 -14.78 1.21
N ILE A 383 -6.58 -14.83 0.92
CA ILE A 383 -7.17 -15.69 -0.09
C ILE A 383 -7.89 -14.80 -1.10
N SER A 384 -7.57 -14.96 -2.39
CA SER A 384 -8.19 -14.20 -3.47
C SER A 384 -8.51 -15.07 -4.68
N GLY A 385 -9.30 -14.51 -5.59
CA GLY A 385 -9.69 -15.16 -6.83
C GLY A 385 -10.63 -16.34 -6.58
N SER A 386 -10.52 -17.34 -7.44
CA SER A 386 -11.31 -18.57 -7.40
C SER A 386 -10.63 -19.66 -6.57
N THR A 387 -9.84 -19.26 -5.56
CA THR A 387 -9.09 -20.20 -4.72
C THR A 387 -10.03 -21.15 -3.97
N THR A 388 -9.74 -22.44 -4.03
CA THR A 388 -10.41 -23.50 -3.27
C THR A 388 -9.50 -24.00 -2.16
N ILE A 389 -10.09 -24.24 -0.99
CA ILE A 389 -9.41 -24.87 0.14
C ILE A 389 -10.07 -26.21 0.42
N ASN A 390 -9.32 -27.28 0.16
CA ASN A 390 -9.74 -28.64 0.45
C ASN A 390 -9.25 -28.97 1.88
N HIS A 391 -10.14 -29.40 2.77
CA HIS A 391 -9.96 -29.53 4.24
C HIS A 391 -10.23 -28.27 5.08
N GLN A 392 -10.49 -28.48 6.38
CA GLN A 392 -10.89 -27.40 7.28
C GLN A 392 -9.69 -26.55 7.69
N LEU A 393 -9.79 -25.24 7.50
CA LEU A 393 -8.88 -24.23 8.04
C LEU A 393 -8.83 -24.19 9.58
N SER A 394 -9.76 -24.87 10.26
CA SER A 394 -9.91 -24.90 11.72
C SER A 394 -8.66 -25.37 12.47
N TYR A 395 -7.80 -26.16 11.83
CA TYR A 395 -6.57 -26.69 12.44
C TYR A 395 -5.34 -25.78 12.27
N VAL A 396 -5.49 -24.67 11.52
CA VAL A 396 -4.40 -23.73 11.24
C VAL A 396 -4.52 -22.53 12.17
N LYS A 397 -3.42 -22.06 12.76
CA LYS A 397 -3.41 -20.82 13.54
C LYS A 397 -3.19 -19.63 12.61
N ILE A 398 -4.16 -18.73 12.57
CA ILE A 398 -4.14 -17.55 11.69
C ILE A 398 -4.60 -16.35 12.50
N ASN A 399 -3.74 -15.36 12.70
CA ASN A 399 -4.07 -14.12 13.41
C ASN A 399 -5.03 -13.23 12.59
N LYS A 400 -4.72 -13.00 11.30
CA LYS A 400 -5.55 -12.23 10.36
C LYS A 400 -5.87 -13.04 9.10
N LEU A 401 -7.15 -13.12 8.75
CA LEU A 401 -7.63 -13.77 7.52
C LEU A 401 -8.24 -12.72 6.58
N ASP A 402 -7.62 -12.47 5.42
CA ASP A 402 -8.11 -11.54 4.39
C ASP A 402 -8.79 -12.29 3.24
N LEU A 403 -10.09 -12.06 3.07
CA LEU A 403 -10.98 -12.63 2.05
C LEU A 403 -11.57 -11.55 1.12
N GLN A 404 -10.99 -10.34 1.07
CA GLN A 404 -11.54 -9.21 0.30
C GLN A 404 -11.70 -9.45 -1.20
N ASP A 405 -10.96 -10.38 -1.79
CA ASP A 405 -11.04 -10.66 -3.23
C ASP A 405 -11.38 -12.13 -3.50
N SER A 406 -11.92 -12.83 -2.50
CA SER A 406 -12.14 -14.27 -2.53
C SER A 406 -13.54 -14.64 -3.03
N LYS A 407 -13.62 -15.73 -3.81
CA LYS A 407 -14.88 -16.45 -4.08
C LYS A 407 -15.12 -17.63 -3.13
N LEU A 408 -14.22 -17.85 -2.17
CA LEU A 408 -14.34 -18.95 -1.21
C LEU A 408 -15.61 -18.79 -0.37
N VAL A 409 -16.42 -19.85 -0.32
CA VAL A 409 -17.58 -19.92 0.57
C VAL A 409 -17.07 -20.28 1.97
N PHE A 410 -17.07 -19.31 2.87
CA PHE A 410 -16.55 -19.47 4.23
C PHE A 410 -17.71 -19.69 5.22
N ASN A 411 -17.65 -20.75 6.02
CA ASN A 411 -18.70 -21.09 6.98
C ASN A 411 -18.15 -21.31 8.41
N GLN A 412 -19.05 -21.45 9.39
CA GLN A 412 -18.71 -21.54 10.82
C GLN A 412 -17.82 -22.72 11.23
N GLN A 413 -17.71 -23.77 10.40
CA GLN A 413 -16.86 -24.95 10.64
C GLN A 413 -15.43 -24.76 10.09
N ASN A 414 -15.16 -23.64 9.41
CA ASN A 414 -13.89 -23.34 8.75
C ASN A 414 -13.15 -22.13 9.34
N ILE A 415 -13.56 -21.62 10.51
CA ILE A 415 -12.84 -20.53 11.20
C ILE A 415 -11.54 -21.11 11.77
N PRO A 416 -10.36 -20.58 11.39
CA PRO A 416 -9.07 -21.01 11.94
C PRO A 416 -8.96 -20.73 13.44
N GLU A 417 -8.08 -21.45 14.11
CA GLU A 417 -7.75 -21.20 15.51
C GLU A 417 -7.03 -19.84 15.64
N ARG A 418 -7.23 -19.12 16.77
CA ARG A 418 -6.55 -17.85 17.10
C ARG A 418 -6.82 -16.68 16.13
N THR A 419 -7.93 -16.73 15.39
CA THR A 419 -8.30 -15.64 14.47
C THR A 419 -8.85 -14.43 15.19
N ASN A 420 -8.02 -13.38 15.29
CA ASN A 420 -8.36 -12.09 15.88
C ASN A 420 -9.05 -11.16 14.87
N SER A 421 -8.84 -11.36 13.57
CA SER A 421 -9.39 -10.50 12.53
C SER A 421 -9.72 -11.28 11.26
N ILE A 422 -10.93 -11.08 10.74
CA ILE A 422 -11.35 -11.55 9.42
C ILE A 422 -11.84 -10.36 8.61
N VAL A 423 -11.33 -10.22 7.40
CA VAL A 423 -11.68 -9.14 6.48
C VAL A 423 -12.40 -9.71 5.27
N PHE A 424 -13.59 -9.19 4.95
CA PHE A 424 -14.40 -9.63 3.81
C PHE A 424 -14.53 -8.54 2.76
N SER A 425 -14.84 -8.94 1.52
CA SER A 425 -15.18 -7.99 0.47
C SER A 425 -16.57 -7.40 0.71
N SER A 426 -16.78 -6.15 0.29
CA SER A 426 -18.10 -5.53 0.30
C SER A 426 -19.14 -6.33 -0.52
N ASN A 427 -18.67 -7.10 -1.51
CA ASN A 427 -19.50 -7.83 -2.48
C ASN A 427 -19.73 -9.31 -2.08
N VAL A 428 -18.97 -9.85 -1.12
CA VAL A 428 -19.16 -11.19 -0.54
C VAL A 428 -20.41 -11.23 0.37
N THR A 429 -21.03 -10.08 0.61
CA THR A 429 -22.35 -9.95 1.26
C THR A 429 -23.47 -10.71 0.54
N ASP A 430 -23.33 -11.01 -0.76
CA ASP A 430 -24.32 -11.79 -1.53
C ASP A 430 -24.16 -13.31 -1.39
N ASN A 431 -22.97 -13.79 -1.02
CA ASN A 431 -22.65 -15.21 -0.89
C ASN A 431 -22.81 -15.76 0.54
N PHE A 432 -23.06 -14.89 1.53
CA PHE A 432 -23.63 -15.31 2.80
C PHE A 432 -25.14 -15.56 2.64
N ARG A 433 -25.51 -16.63 1.93
CA ARG A 433 -26.87 -17.18 2.03
C ARG A 433 -26.99 -17.94 3.33
N TYR A 434 -27.18 -17.21 4.43
CA TYR A 434 -27.83 -17.79 5.60
C TYR A 434 -29.34 -17.71 5.36
N SER A 435 -29.98 -18.83 5.04
CA SER A 435 -31.43 -18.93 5.07
C SER A 435 -31.88 -19.09 6.52
N ASN A 436 -32.04 -17.98 7.24
CA ASN A 436 -32.85 -17.95 8.45
C ASN A 436 -34.14 -17.18 8.14
N PRO A 437 -35.33 -17.79 8.30
CA PRO A 437 -36.61 -17.11 8.05
C PRO A 437 -36.86 -15.84 8.88
N ALA A 438 -36.04 -15.55 9.91
CA ALA A 438 -36.39 -14.59 10.96
C ALA A 438 -35.61 -13.24 10.99
N ASN A 439 -34.63 -12.97 10.11
CA ASN A 439 -33.79 -11.74 10.20
C ASN A 439 -33.12 -11.54 11.59
N GLU A 440 -32.65 -12.63 12.22
CA GLU A 440 -32.03 -12.55 13.55
C GLU A 440 -30.51 -12.35 13.48
N LEU A 441 -30.00 -11.49 14.37
CA LEU A 441 -28.57 -11.32 14.66
C LEU A 441 -28.02 -12.61 15.29
N MET A 442 -26.90 -13.11 14.77
CA MET A 442 -26.16 -14.22 15.37
C MET A 442 -24.91 -13.73 16.09
N ILE A 443 -24.69 -14.25 17.29
CA ILE A 443 -23.53 -13.95 18.13
C ILE A 443 -22.81 -15.26 18.42
N LYS A 444 -21.52 -15.33 18.12
CA LYS A 444 -20.69 -16.52 18.37
C LYS A 444 -19.45 -16.13 19.17
N GLU A 445 -19.19 -16.84 20.26
CA GLU A 445 -17.93 -16.74 20.98
C GLU A 445 -16.81 -17.37 20.13
N ILE A 446 -15.75 -16.62 19.90
CA ILE A 446 -14.61 -17.01 19.03
C ILE A 446 -13.33 -17.28 19.82
N ASP A 447 -13.22 -16.71 21.03
CA ASP A 447 -12.18 -16.98 22.02
C ASP A 447 -12.73 -16.59 23.40
N LYS A 448 -12.10 -16.99 24.52
CA LYS A 448 -12.61 -16.74 25.89
C LYS A 448 -12.94 -15.26 26.10
N GLY A 449 -14.23 -14.96 26.14
CA GLY A 449 -14.73 -13.59 26.32
C GLY A 449 -14.67 -12.72 25.07
N TYR A 450 -14.37 -13.24 23.88
CA TYR A 450 -14.44 -12.50 22.61
C TYR A 450 -15.54 -13.07 21.73
N PHE A 451 -16.40 -12.19 21.23
CA PHE A 451 -17.59 -12.53 20.48
C PHE A 451 -17.59 -11.84 19.11
N CYS A 452 -18.10 -12.56 18.11
CA CYS A 452 -18.36 -12.01 16.80
C CYS A 452 -19.87 -11.94 16.56
N ILE A 453 -20.36 -10.78 16.13
CA ILE A 453 -21.75 -10.55 15.72
C ILE A 453 -21.82 -10.56 14.21
N PHE A 454 -22.78 -11.30 13.66
CA PHE A 454 -23.15 -11.26 12.27
C PHE A 454 -24.66 -11.05 12.15
N GLY A 455 -25.09 -10.02 11.42
CA GLY A 455 -26.50 -9.79 11.14
C GLY A 455 -26.75 -8.93 9.91
N LYS A 456 -27.98 -8.97 9.42
CA LYS A 456 -28.47 -8.11 8.34
C LYS A 456 -29.56 -7.21 8.89
N THR A 457 -29.34 -5.90 8.85
CA THR A 457 -30.41 -4.91 9.05
C THR A 457 -31.15 -4.66 7.73
N ARG A 458 -32.26 -3.92 7.75
CA ARG A 458 -33.07 -3.65 6.54
C ARG A 458 -32.30 -3.03 5.37
N SER A 459 -31.13 -2.43 5.61
CA SER A 459 -30.31 -1.79 4.58
C SER A 459 -28.81 -2.10 4.62
N ASN A 460 -28.27 -2.68 5.71
CA ASN A 460 -26.84 -2.90 5.87
C ASN A 460 -26.52 -4.26 6.53
N LEU A 461 -25.41 -4.89 6.13
CA LEU A 461 -24.79 -5.96 6.92
C LEU A 461 -24.05 -5.34 8.11
N VAL A 462 -24.18 -5.94 9.30
CA VAL A 462 -23.46 -5.54 10.51
C VAL A 462 -22.57 -6.71 10.92
N SER A 463 -21.26 -6.47 10.94
CA SER A 463 -20.27 -7.37 11.53
C SER A 463 -19.45 -6.61 12.56
N GLY A 464 -19.24 -7.21 13.74
CA GLY A 464 -18.44 -6.59 14.79
C GLY A 464 -17.82 -7.62 15.72
N PHE A 465 -16.63 -7.31 16.22
CA PHE A 465 -15.93 -8.08 17.25
C PHE A 465 -15.99 -7.31 18.55
N PHE A 466 -16.32 -7.97 19.65
CA PHE A 466 -16.35 -7.32 20.96
C PHE A 466 -15.90 -8.28 22.06
N HIS A 467 -15.28 -7.73 23.10
CA HIS A 467 -14.95 -8.49 24.31
C HIS A 467 -16.12 -8.44 25.30
N GLU A 468 -16.30 -9.45 26.15
CA GLU A 468 -17.40 -9.59 27.11
C GLU A 468 -17.49 -8.38 28.05
N SER A 469 -16.34 -7.79 28.39
CA SER A 469 -16.27 -6.57 29.22
C SER A 469 -16.85 -5.31 28.54
N GLN A 470 -17.04 -5.34 27.21
CA GLN A 470 -17.64 -4.27 26.40
C GLN A 470 -19.14 -4.49 26.16
N SER A 471 -19.69 -5.65 26.55
CA SER A 471 -21.08 -6.07 26.27
C SER A 471 -22.14 -5.21 26.98
N ARG A 472 -21.82 -4.59 28.12
CA ARG A 472 -22.79 -3.82 28.93
C ARG A 472 -23.45 -2.65 28.19
N TYR A 473 -22.90 -2.18 27.07
CA TYR A 473 -23.46 -1.08 26.28
C TYR A 473 -24.13 -1.51 24.97
N LEU A 474 -23.96 -2.75 24.52
CA LEU A 474 -24.53 -3.25 23.26
C LEU A 474 -25.90 -3.91 23.43
N PHE A 475 -26.21 -4.41 24.63
CA PHE A 475 -27.42 -5.19 24.92
C PHE A 475 -28.52 -4.43 25.68
N GLU A 476 -28.33 -3.15 26.02
CA GLU A 476 -29.41 -2.36 26.66
C GLU A 476 -30.55 -1.98 25.68
N SER A 477 -30.41 -2.23 24.38
CA SER A 477 -31.47 -2.00 23.38
C SER A 477 -32.04 -3.25 22.71
N VAL A 478 -31.65 -4.46 23.17
CA VAL A 478 -32.25 -5.71 22.69
C VAL A 478 -32.92 -6.39 23.87
N ASP A 479 -34.25 -6.51 23.77
CA ASP A 479 -35.16 -7.04 24.78
C ASP A 479 -34.60 -8.31 25.44
N THR A 480 -34.31 -8.24 26.74
CA THR A 480 -33.61 -9.27 27.53
C THR A 480 -34.43 -10.55 27.79
N ASN A 481 -35.42 -10.86 26.96
CA ASN A 481 -36.27 -12.04 27.11
C ASN A 481 -35.76 -13.29 26.38
N PHE A 482 -34.62 -13.24 25.70
CA PHE A 482 -34.07 -14.39 24.95
C PHE A 482 -33.17 -15.36 25.75
N TYR A 483 -32.93 -15.11 27.04
CA TYR A 483 -32.07 -15.98 27.89
C TYR A 483 -32.85 -17.02 28.73
N LYS A 484 -33.98 -17.52 28.24
CA LYS A 484 -34.64 -18.71 28.81
C LYS A 484 -35.20 -19.64 27.73
N SER A 485 -34.31 -20.41 27.09
CA SER A 485 -34.56 -21.78 26.64
C SER A 485 -33.26 -22.42 26.16
#